data_AF-A0A2N4S7L1-F1
#
_entry.id   AF-A0A2N4S7L1-F1
#
_cell.length_a   1.000
_cell.length_b   1.000
_cell.length_c   1.000
_cell.angle_alpha   90.00
_cell.angle_beta   90.00
_cell.angle_gamma   90.00
#
_symmetry.space_group_name_H-M   'P 1'
#
loop_
_entity.id
_entity.type
_entity.pdbx_description
1 polymer ?
#
loop_
_entity_poly.entity_id
_entity_poly.type
_entity_poly.pdbx_seq_one_letter_code
_entity_poly.pdbx_strand_id
1 'polypeptide(L)'
;MCVGDNCVLTYKLTGEKLYEDTRHNYLAQNFNFIELGEDKFELVKDLTQYFPAELLSSKDSIFGCPDCGDQGGLLVKYVENGKEKTWRIDQSKSAIPIYLHNFIDKLNEKITLINDK
;
A
#
# COMPACT_ATOMS: atom_id res chain seq x y z
N MET A 1 12.22 -16.67 -4.01
CA MET A 1 11.25 -16.80 -5.12
C MET A 1 9.87 -16.68 -4.53
N CYS A 2 9.10 -15.69 -4.95
CA CYS A 2 7.73 -15.56 -4.49
C CYS A 2 6.83 -16.54 -5.26
N VAL A 3 6.13 -17.43 -4.54
CA VAL A 3 5.26 -18.45 -5.13
C VAL A 3 3.93 -18.49 -4.37
N GLY A 4 2.81 -18.39 -5.09
CA GLY A 4 1.45 -18.44 -4.56
C GLY A 4 0.73 -17.08 -4.53
N ASP A 5 -0.53 -17.09 -4.09
CA ASP A 5 -1.44 -15.92 -4.15
C ASP A 5 -1.06 -14.80 -3.16
N ASN A 6 -0.21 -15.08 -2.18
CA ASN A 6 0.21 -14.11 -1.16
C ASN A 6 1.45 -13.29 -1.57
N CYS A 7 1.87 -13.40 -2.83
CA CYS A 7 3.03 -12.66 -3.32
C CYS A 7 2.78 -11.18 -3.48
N VAL A 8 1.57 -10.83 -3.94
CA VAL A 8 1.13 -9.45 -4.05
C VAL A 8 -0.31 -9.38 -3.59
N LEU A 9 -0.51 -8.65 -2.50
CA LEU A 9 -1.83 -8.29 -2.01
C LEU A 9 -2.06 -6.83 -2.39
N THR A 10 -3.07 -6.60 -3.23
CA THR A 10 -3.43 -5.23 -3.65
C THR A 10 -4.79 -4.88 -3.09
N TYR A 11 -4.85 -3.77 -2.36
CA TYR A 11 -6.09 -3.22 -1.83
C TYR A 11 -6.38 -1.85 -2.45
N LYS A 12 -7.67 -1.52 -2.51
CA LYS A 12 -8.14 -0.18 -2.88
C LYS A 12 -9.04 0.34 -1.77
N LEU A 13 -8.62 1.44 -1.16
CA LEU A 13 -9.40 2.17 -0.16
C LEU A 13 -10.04 3.40 -0.83
N THR A 14 -11.34 3.60 -0.60
CA THR A 14 -12.07 4.83 -0.97
C THR A 14 -12.60 5.50 0.30
N GLY A 15 -13.33 6.61 0.15
CA GLY A 15 -13.97 7.28 1.29
C GLY A 15 -15.08 6.45 1.97
N GLU A 16 -15.55 5.38 1.33
CA GLU A 16 -16.72 4.62 1.80
C GLU A 16 -16.47 3.11 1.87
N LYS A 17 -15.49 2.59 1.12
CA LYS A 17 -15.36 1.15 0.88
C LYS A 17 -13.91 0.72 0.79
N LEU A 18 -13.68 -0.54 1.16
CA LEU A 18 -12.42 -1.25 0.96
C LEU A 18 -12.62 -2.35 -0.07
N TYR A 19 -11.65 -2.54 -0.94
CA TYR A 19 -11.64 -3.61 -1.93
C TYR A 19 -10.32 -4.36 -1.92
N GLU A 20 -10.36 -5.64 -2.29
CA GLU A 20 -9.20 -6.49 -2.53
C GLU A 20 -9.15 -6.92 -4.00
N ASP A 21 -7.97 -6.86 -4.60
CA ASP A 21 -7.71 -7.46 -5.91
C ASP A 21 -7.55 -8.97 -5.77
N THR A 22 -8.37 -9.72 -6.51
CA THR A 22 -8.35 -11.20 -6.51
C THR A 22 -7.40 -11.81 -7.54
N ARG A 23 -6.75 -10.98 -8.37
CA ARG A 23 -5.83 -11.46 -9.41
C ARG A 23 -4.40 -11.64 -8.92
N HIS A 24 -4.02 -10.97 -7.82
CA HIS A 24 -2.69 -11.05 -7.21
C HIS A 24 -1.55 -10.89 -8.22
N ASN A 25 -1.77 -10.04 -9.24
CA ASN A 25 -0.83 -9.90 -10.35
C ASN A 25 0.41 -9.13 -9.90
N TYR A 26 1.57 -9.77 -10.00
CA TYR A 26 2.86 -9.19 -9.63
C TYR A 26 3.15 -7.82 -10.26
N LEU A 27 2.69 -7.62 -11.50
CA LEU A 27 2.90 -6.37 -12.24
C LEU A 27 1.98 -5.23 -11.77
N ALA A 28 1.03 -5.50 -10.86
CA ALA A 28 0.01 -4.57 -10.40
C ALA A 28 -0.77 -3.92 -11.56
N GLN A 29 -1.26 -4.78 -12.47
CA GLN A 29 -2.01 -4.42 -13.67
C GLN A 29 -3.26 -5.28 -13.81
N ASN A 30 -4.27 -4.75 -14.52
CA ASN A 30 -5.52 -5.44 -14.84
C ASN A 30 -6.22 -5.99 -13.59
N PHE A 31 -6.49 -5.14 -12.60
CA PHE A 31 -7.10 -5.54 -11.33
C PHE A 31 -8.54 -6.07 -11.48
N ASN A 32 -8.94 -6.94 -10.56
CA ASN A 32 -10.31 -7.38 -10.32
C ASN A 32 -10.66 -7.18 -8.84
N PHE A 33 -11.19 -6.00 -8.54
CA PHE A 33 -11.54 -5.59 -7.18
C PHE A 33 -12.88 -6.17 -6.74
N ILE A 34 -12.87 -6.87 -5.62
CA ILE A 34 -14.08 -7.27 -4.88
C ILE A 34 -14.19 -6.43 -3.61
N GLU A 35 -15.41 -6.05 -3.26
CA GLU A 35 -15.67 -5.28 -2.03
C GLU A 35 -15.46 -6.18 -0.81
N LEU A 36 -14.72 -5.65 0.18
CA LEU A 36 -14.58 -6.26 1.49
C LEU A 36 -15.65 -5.72 2.44
N GLY A 37 -15.90 -6.45 3.54
CA GLY A 37 -16.92 -6.09 4.52
C GLY A 37 -16.67 -4.74 5.22
N GLU A 38 -17.75 -4.15 5.72
CA GLU A 38 -17.72 -2.89 6.48
C GLU A 38 -16.82 -3.00 7.72
N ASP A 39 -16.80 -4.17 8.36
CA ASP A 39 -15.90 -4.49 9.47
C ASP A 39 -14.43 -4.25 9.11
N LYS A 40 -13.97 -4.68 7.94
CA LYS A 40 -12.60 -4.45 7.46
C LYS A 40 -12.37 -3.00 7.03
N PHE A 41 -13.37 -2.35 6.44
CA PHE A 41 -13.28 -0.93 6.08
C PHE A 41 -13.07 -0.04 7.31
N GLU A 42 -13.81 -0.29 8.39
CA GLU A 42 -13.72 0.45 9.65
C GLU A 42 -12.31 0.39 10.27
N LEU A 43 -11.59 -0.72 10.07
CA LEU A 43 -10.21 -0.89 10.56
C LEU A 43 -9.19 0.01 9.84
N VAL A 44 -9.46 0.40 8.60
CA VAL A 44 -8.46 1.03 7.72
C VAL A 44 -8.84 2.40 7.17
N LYS A 45 -10.09 2.86 7.36
CA LYS A 45 -10.59 4.13 6.80
C LYS A 45 -9.77 5.36 7.21
N ASP A 46 -9.12 5.31 8.38
CA ASP A 46 -8.25 6.36 8.90
C ASP A 46 -6.86 6.39 8.22
N LEU A 47 -6.49 5.39 7.41
CA LEU A 47 -5.18 5.30 6.76
C LEU A 47 -4.82 6.55 5.95
N THR A 48 -5.83 7.20 5.34
CA THR A 48 -5.68 8.44 4.58
C THR A 48 -5.11 9.60 5.41
N GLN A 49 -5.29 9.59 6.73
CA GLN A 49 -4.79 10.62 7.65
C GLN A 49 -3.29 10.52 7.92
N TYR A 50 -2.67 9.38 7.59
CA TYR A 50 -1.25 9.13 7.85
C TYR A 50 -0.35 9.39 6.64
N PHE A 51 -0.91 9.84 5.50
CA PHE A 51 -0.13 10.22 4.32
C PHE A 51 0.78 11.42 4.63
N PRO A 52 2.11 11.28 4.51
CA PRO A 52 3.02 12.40 4.75
C PRO A 52 2.86 13.49 3.69
N ALA A 53 2.77 14.75 4.10
CA ALA A 53 2.69 15.87 3.17
C ALA A 53 3.93 15.97 2.26
N GLU A 54 5.09 15.57 2.78
CA GLU A 54 6.36 15.46 2.05
C GLU A 54 6.28 14.41 0.93
N LEU A 55 5.63 13.28 1.17
CA LEU A 55 5.42 12.26 0.13
C LEU A 55 4.51 12.81 -0.98
N LEU A 56 3.41 13.47 -0.59
CA LEU A 56 2.48 14.08 -1.53
C LEU A 56 3.14 15.20 -2.35
N SER A 57 4.14 15.89 -1.83
CA SER A 57 4.87 16.95 -2.56
C SER A 57 6.16 16.46 -3.24
N SER A 58 6.55 15.20 -3.01
CA SER A 58 7.78 14.63 -3.55
C SER A 58 7.76 14.54 -5.08
N LYS A 59 8.93 14.78 -5.67
CA LYS A 59 9.21 14.48 -7.09
C LYS A 59 9.69 13.04 -7.28
N ASP A 60 10.17 12.41 -6.21
CA ASP A 60 10.66 11.04 -6.25
C ASP A 60 9.48 10.07 -6.25
N SER A 61 9.63 8.99 -7.03
CA SER A 61 8.65 7.90 -7.12
C SER A 61 9.19 6.58 -6.56
N ILE A 62 10.44 6.55 -6.11
CA ILE A 62 11.11 5.37 -5.55
C ILE A 62 11.88 5.80 -4.31
N PHE A 63 11.70 5.10 -3.19
CA PHE A 63 12.42 5.33 -1.93
C PHE A 63 13.07 4.03 -1.47
N GLY A 64 14.40 4.07 -1.26
CA GLY A 64 15.19 2.89 -0.92
C GLY A 64 15.41 1.94 -2.11
N CYS A 65 15.45 0.64 -1.83
CA CYS A 65 15.63 -0.43 -2.82
C CYS A 65 14.50 -1.46 -2.66
N PRO A 66 13.24 -1.11 -3.05
CA PRO A 66 12.10 -2.01 -2.88
C PRO A 66 12.36 -3.34 -3.57
N ASP A 67 12.13 -4.45 -2.86
CA ASP A 67 12.32 -5.83 -3.36
C ASP A 67 13.77 -6.20 -3.75
N CYS A 68 14.78 -5.42 -3.33
CA CYS A 68 16.19 -5.77 -3.55
C CYS A 68 16.72 -6.86 -2.61
N GLY A 69 16.00 -7.13 -1.51
CA GLY A 69 16.22 -8.26 -0.62
C GLY A 69 14.90 -8.98 -0.35
N ASP A 70 14.94 -10.01 0.49
CA ASP A 70 13.76 -10.86 0.78
C ASP A 70 12.67 -10.14 1.64
N GLN A 71 12.80 -8.83 1.87
CA GLN A 71 11.79 -8.03 2.60
C GLN A 71 10.61 -7.55 1.75
N GLY A 72 10.66 -7.72 0.42
CA GLY A 72 9.64 -7.23 -0.50
C GLY A 72 9.61 -5.69 -0.60
N GLY A 73 8.45 -5.13 -0.96
CA GLY A 73 8.26 -3.68 -1.10
C GLY A 73 6.79 -3.26 -1.15
N LEU A 74 6.54 -1.96 -0.95
CA LEU A 74 5.21 -1.38 -1.03
C LEU A 74 5.04 -0.62 -2.35
N LEU A 75 3.96 -0.90 -3.08
CA LEU A 75 3.48 -0.08 -4.19
C LEU A 75 2.27 0.73 -3.72
N VAL A 76 2.44 2.04 -3.56
CA VAL A 76 1.38 2.93 -3.09
C VAL A 76 0.90 3.79 -4.25
N LYS A 77 -0.40 3.71 -4.55
CA LYS A 77 -1.07 4.60 -5.50
C LYS A 77 -2.03 5.52 -4.76
N TYR A 78 -1.99 6.79 -5.07
CA TYR A 78 -2.86 7.80 -4.49
C TYR A 78 -3.53 8.60 -5.60
N VAL A 79 -4.86 8.69 -5.57
CA VAL A 79 -5.66 9.41 -6.56
C VAL A 79 -6.44 10.51 -5.86
N GLU A 80 -6.20 11.74 -6.26
CA GLU A 80 -6.92 12.91 -5.76
C GLU A 80 -7.20 13.87 -6.91
N ASN A 81 -8.45 14.33 -7.03
CA ASN A 81 -8.89 15.24 -8.10
C ASN A 81 -8.53 14.75 -9.51
N GLY A 82 -8.63 13.43 -9.73
CA GLY A 82 -8.29 12.78 -11.01
C GLY A 82 -6.79 12.69 -11.33
N LYS A 83 -5.92 13.15 -10.43
CA LYS A 83 -4.46 13.02 -10.57
C LYS A 83 -3.97 11.82 -9.78
N GLU A 84 -3.25 10.92 -10.45
CA GLU A 84 -2.61 9.77 -9.82
C GLU A 84 -1.15 10.08 -9.48
N LYS A 85 -0.72 9.65 -8.30
CA LYS A 85 0.69 9.54 -7.90
C LYS A 85 0.96 8.10 -7.51
N THR A 86 2.13 7.60 -7.88
CA THR A 86 2.56 6.24 -7.58
C THR A 86 3.97 6.26 -7.00
N TRP A 87 4.15 5.54 -5.89
CA TRP A 87 5.45 5.38 -5.24
C TRP A 87 5.76 3.91 -4.99
N ARG A 88 7.03 3.54 -5.14
CA ARG A 88 7.59 2.29 -4.63
C ARG A 88 8.44 2.58 -3.41
N ILE A 89 8.15 1.93 -2.29
CA ILE A 89 8.78 2.21 -0.99
C ILE A 89 9.38 0.92 -0.44
N ASP A 90 10.65 0.96 -0.06
CA ASP A 90 11.35 -0.12 0.63
C ASP A 90 10.79 -0.28 2.05
N GLN A 91 10.68 -1.53 2.51
CA GLN A 91 10.24 -1.86 3.87
C GLN A 91 11.32 -1.55 4.93
N SER A 92 12.59 -1.48 4.51
CA SER A 92 13.72 -1.18 5.40
C SER A 92 13.75 0.30 5.78
N LYS A 93 13.40 0.61 7.05
CA LYS A 93 13.44 1.97 7.60
C LYS A 93 14.81 2.65 7.45
N SER A 94 15.90 1.89 7.51
CA SER A 94 17.25 2.43 7.30
C SER A 94 17.53 2.86 5.85
N ALA A 95 16.73 2.40 4.89
CA ALA A 95 16.88 2.70 3.46
C ALA A 95 15.95 3.83 2.98
N ILE A 96 15.06 4.33 3.84
CA ILE A 96 14.05 5.35 3.47
C ILE A 96 14.12 6.57 4.40
N PRO A 97 13.68 7.75 3.91
CA PRO A 97 13.55 8.95 4.75
C PRO A 97 12.72 8.75 6.03
N ILE A 98 13.12 9.41 7.11
CA ILE A 98 12.49 9.32 8.44
C ILE A 98 10.99 9.66 8.39
N TYR A 99 10.59 10.63 7.55
CA TYR A 99 9.19 11.04 7.43
C TYR A 99 8.26 9.92 6.91
N LEU A 100 8.80 8.89 6.27
CA LEU A 100 8.03 7.74 5.80
C LEU A 100 7.83 6.66 6.86
N HIS A 101 8.60 6.66 7.96
CA HIS A 101 8.64 5.54 8.90
C HIS A 101 7.28 5.26 9.53
N ASN A 102 6.60 6.30 10.04
CA ASN A 102 5.26 6.14 10.62
C ASN A 102 4.22 5.73 9.57
N PHE A 103 4.33 6.25 8.35
CA PHE A 103 3.40 5.90 7.28
C PHE A 103 3.49 4.42 6.89
N ILE A 104 4.71 3.89 6.72
CA ILE A 104 4.87 2.47 6.40
C ILE A 104 4.47 1.56 7.57
N ASP A 105 4.71 1.99 8.82
CA ASP A 105 4.24 1.26 10.00
C ASP A 105 2.72 1.14 10.00
N LYS A 106 2.03 2.26 9.72
CA LYS A 106 0.57 2.29 9.65
C LYS A 106 0.04 1.48 8.48
N LEU A 107 0.68 1.53 7.30
CA LEU A 107 0.32 0.66 6.18
C LEU A 107 0.41 -0.82 6.56
N ASN A 108 1.53 -1.25 7.12
CA ASN A 108 1.74 -2.65 7.50
C ASN A 108 0.79 -3.08 8.62
N GLU A 109 0.51 -2.21 9.60
CA GLU A 109 -0.51 -2.44 10.64
C GLU A 109 -1.88 -2.68 10.01
N LYS A 110 -2.33 -1.79 9.11
CA LYS A 110 -3.63 -1.92 8.44
C LYS A 110 -3.72 -3.16 7.57
N ILE A 111 -2.67 -3.49 6.81
CA ILE A 111 -2.61 -4.71 5.98
C ILE A 111 -2.70 -5.96 6.86
N THR A 112 -2.04 -5.97 8.02
CA THR A 112 -2.13 -7.10 8.97
C THR A 112 -3.56 -7.27 9.48
N LEU A 113 -4.18 -6.18 9.93
CA LEU A 113 -5.55 -6.20 10.48
C LEU A 113 -6.61 -6.77 9.52
N ILE A 114 -6.49 -6.50 8.22
CA ILE A 114 -7.46 -6.98 7.23
C ILE A 114 -7.15 -8.38 6.68
N ASN A 115 -5.96 -8.90 6.99
CA ASN A 115 -5.52 -10.24 6.60
C ASN A 115 -5.69 -11.28 7.73
N ASP A 116 -5.65 -10.86 8.98
CA ASP A 116 -6.01 -11.71 10.11
C ASP A 116 -7.52 -12.02 10.05
N LYS A 117 -7.84 -13.32 9.99
CA LYS A 117 -9.20 -13.86 9.79
C LYS A 117 -10.00 -13.93 11.08
#